data_AF-A0A9Q0ENY4-F1
#
_entry.id   AF-A0A9Q0ENY4-F1
#
_cell.length_a   1.000
_cell.length_b   1.000
_cell.length_c   1.000
_cell.angle_alpha   90.00
_cell.angle_beta   90.00
_cell.angle_gamma   90.00
#
_symmetry.space_group_name_H-M   'P 1'
#
loop_
_entity.id
_entity.type
_entity.pdbx_description
1 polymer ?
#
loop_
_entity_poly.entity_id
_entity_poly.type
_entity_poly.pdbx_seq_one_letter_code
_entity_poly.pdbx_strand_id
1 'polypeptide(L)'
;METALTAHSDGITALELQVATQLETTTQGKEKLQLAVEDPVSRSKRQNLRVIGIPEGTEGEDARLFMTALFKNVVGDELLDTVELDRAHRSPGPKPPQGSRPFSPLPQICPEGMCAAVG
;
A
#
# COMPACT_ATOMS: atom_id res chain seq x y z
N MET A 1 -18.53 -23.75 51.18
CA MET A 1 -19.25 -23.50 49.91
C MET A 1 -19.15 -22.03 49.53
N GLU A 2 -19.36 -21.11 50.48
CA GLU A 2 -19.29 -19.66 50.26
C GLU A 2 -17.89 -19.17 49.84
N THR A 3 -16.82 -19.69 50.45
CA THR A 3 -15.43 -19.30 50.11
C THR A 3 -15.03 -19.58 48.66
N ALA A 4 -15.55 -20.66 48.06
CA ALA A 4 -15.31 -21.01 46.67
C ALA A 4 -16.08 -20.09 45.70
N LEU A 5 -17.28 -19.67 46.10
CA LEU A 5 -18.08 -18.70 45.33
C LEU A 5 -17.42 -17.32 45.34
N THR A 6 -16.92 -16.88 46.49
CA THR A 6 -16.18 -15.61 46.60
C THR A 6 -14.92 -15.61 45.73
N ALA A 7 -14.13 -16.70 45.78
CA ALA A 7 -12.92 -16.82 44.96
C ALA A 7 -13.21 -16.79 43.44
N HIS A 8 -14.33 -17.39 43.00
CA HIS A 8 -14.75 -17.31 41.60
C HIS A 8 -15.20 -15.90 41.20
N SER A 9 -15.96 -15.21 42.05
CA SER A 9 -16.36 -13.81 41.81
C SER A 9 -15.14 -12.90 41.69
N ASP A 10 -14.15 -13.05 42.58
CA ASP A 10 -12.90 -12.29 42.53
C ASP A 10 -12.12 -12.59 41.23
N GLY A 11 -12.08 -13.85 40.82
CA GLY A 11 -11.44 -14.26 39.56
C GLY A 11 -12.12 -13.67 38.32
N ILE A 12 -13.46 -13.57 38.32
CA ILE A 12 -14.22 -12.95 37.22
C ILE A 12 -13.90 -11.45 37.13
N THR A 13 -13.95 -10.72 38.25
CA THR A 13 -13.64 -9.29 38.26
C THR A 13 -12.20 -8.99 37.84
N ALA A 14 -11.24 -9.83 38.25
CA ALA A 14 -9.86 -9.72 37.81
C ALA A 14 -9.71 -9.96 36.29
N LEU A 15 -10.42 -10.95 35.75
CA LEU A 15 -10.42 -11.23 34.31
C LEU A 15 -11.03 -10.07 33.52
N GLU A 16 -12.15 -9.51 33.99
CA GLU A 16 -12.82 -8.35 33.38
C GLU A 16 -11.88 -7.14 33.32
N LEU A 17 -11.16 -6.86 34.40
CA LEU A 17 -10.18 -5.77 34.45
C LEU A 17 -9.00 -6.03 33.49
N GLN A 18 -8.52 -7.28 33.42
CA GLN A 18 -7.45 -7.65 32.49
C GLN A 18 -7.89 -7.52 31.03
N VAL A 19 -9.12 -7.89 30.69
CA VAL A 19 -9.67 -7.72 29.34
C VAL A 19 -9.81 -6.23 29.00
N ALA A 20 -10.33 -5.42 29.93
CA ALA A 20 -10.48 -3.98 29.71
C ALA A 20 -9.14 -3.30 29.42
N THR A 21 -8.12 -3.61 30.22
CA THR A 21 -6.76 -3.06 30.04
C THR A 21 -6.09 -3.57 28.76
N GLN A 22 -6.27 -4.83 28.39
CA GLN A 22 -5.76 -5.35 27.11
C GLN A 22 -6.45 -4.72 25.89
N LEU A 23 -7.76 -4.48 25.95
CA LEU A 23 -8.47 -3.78 24.89
C LEU A 23 -7.93 -2.37 24.71
N GLU A 24 -7.76 -1.63 25.80
CA GLU A 24 -7.23 -0.26 25.77
C GLU A 24 -5.80 -0.20 25.22
N THR A 25 -4.91 -1.09 25.66
CA THR A 25 -3.54 -1.13 25.14
C THR A 25 -3.50 -1.52 23.65
N THR A 26 -4.38 -2.42 23.22
CA THR A 26 -4.48 -2.84 21.81
C THR A 26 -5.04 -1.73 20.93
N THR A 27 -6.07 -1.01 21.38
CA THR A 27 -6.64 0.12 20.63
C THR A 27 -5.63 1.25 20.51
N GLN A 28 -4.95 1.62 21.59
CA GLN A 28 -3.89 2.61 21.56
C GLN A 28 -2.73 2.20 20.64
N GLY A 29 -2.33 0.93 20.66
CA GLY A 29 -1.31 0.40 19.74
C GLY A 29 -1.74 0.51 18.29
N LYS A 30 -3.00 0.15 17.99
CA LYS A 30 -3.58 0.24 16.65
C LYS A 30 -3.64 1.68 16.16
N GLU A 31 -4.09 2.62 16.97
CA GLU A 31 -4.17 4.05 16.62
C GLU A 31 -2.78 4.62 16.32
N LYS A 32 -1.79 4.33 17.16
CA LYS A 32 -0.39 4.75 16.93
C LYS A 32 0.15 4.23 15.61
N LEU A 33 -0.08 2.95 15.30
CA LEU A 33 0.34 2.36 14.05
C LEU A 33 -0.40 2.96 12.85
N GLN A 34 -1.70 3.24 12.99
CA GLN A 34 -2.48 3.88 11.94
C GLN A 34 -1.97 5.27 11.62
N LEU A 35 -1.73 6.10 12.64
CA LEU A 35 -1.17 7.45 12.46
C LEU A 35 0.24 7.41 11.85
N ALA A 36 1.08 6.45 12.25
CA ALA A 36 2.42 6.28 11.70
C ALA A 36 2.41 5.90 10.21
N VAL A 37 1.36 5.21 9.74
CA VAL A 37 1.23 4.75 8.34
C VAL A 37 0.42 5.71 7.46
N GLU A 38 -0.44 6.55 8.06
CA GLU A 38 -1.32 7.46 7.32
C GLU A 38 -0.56 8.49 6.47
N ASP A 39 0.42 9.20 7.05
CA ASP A 39 1.25 10.17 6.33
C ASP A 39 2.06 9.54 5.19
N PRO A 40 2.84 8.45 5.40
CA PRO A 40 3.62 7.85 4.31
C PRO A 40 2.74 7.28 3.21
N VAL A 41 1.58 6.68 3.53
CA VAL A 41 0.63 6.21 2.50
C VAL A 41 0.03 7.39 1.73
N SER A 42 -0.33 8.47 2.42
CA SER A 42 -0.88 9.67 1.79
C SER A 42 0.14 10.36 0.89
N ARG A 43 1.40 10.48 1.33
CA ARG A 43 2.49 11.07 0.54
C ARG A 43 2.85 10.19 -0.65
N SER A 44 2.94 8.87 -0.46
CA SER A 44 3.18 7.91 -1.56
C SER A 44 2.09 8.02 -2.64
N LYS A 45 0.80 8.05 -2.25
CA LYS A 45 -0.31 8.24 -3.21
C LYS A 45 -0.18 9.53 -4.02
N ARG A 46 0.28 10.62 -3.41
CA ARG A 46 0.46 11.92 -4.08
C ARG A 46 1.69 11.97 -4.99
N GLN A 47 2.71 11.18 -4.71
CA GLN A 47 3.94 11.11 -5.49
C GLN A 47 3.86 10.13 -6.67
N ASN A 48 2.79 9.32 -6.74
CA ASN A 48 2.59 8.38 -7.83
C ASN A 48 2.03 9.07 -9.08
N LEU A 49 2.80 9.11 -10.16
CA LEU A 49 2.34 9.52 -11.49
C LEU A 49 1.84 8.33 -12.30
N ARG A 50 0.81 8.57 -13.10
CA ARG A 50 0.17 7.54 -13.92
C ARG A 50 0.11 7.97 -15.37
N VAL A 51 0.83 7.26 -16.23
CA VAL A 51 0.91 7.57 -17.65
C VAL A 51 0.05 6.58 -18.43
N ILE A 52 -0.84 7.11 -19.28
CA ILE A 52 -1.83 6.35 -20.04
C ILE A 52 -1.51 6.48 -21.53
N GLY A 53 -1.79 5.44 -22.31
CA GLY A 53 -1.63 5.48 -23.77
C GLY A 53 -0.29 4.95 -24.27
N ILE A 54 0.56 4.42 -23.39
CA ILE A 54 1.81 3.76 -23.78
C ILE A 54 1.50 2.32 -24.21
N PRO A 55 1.78 1.93 -25.47
CA PRO A 55 1.61 0.56 -25.93
C PRO A 55 2.44 -0.42 -25.10
N GLU A 56 1.95 -1.64 -24.94
CA GLU A 56 2.60 -2.63 -24.07
C GLU A 56 3.80 -3.28 -24.74
N GLY A 57 4.92 -3.36 -24.01
CA GLY A 57 6.19 -3.87 -24.51
C GLY A 57 7.12 -2.79 -25.07
N THR A 58 6.68 -1.53 -25.13
CA THR A 58 7.52 -0.39 -25.58
C THR A 58 8.61 -0.04 -24.55
N GLU A 59 8.41 -0.43 -23.29
CA GLU A 59 9.31 -0.11 -22.16
C GLU A 59 10.61 -0.92 -22.15
N GLY A 60 10.65 -2.05 -22.86
CA GLY A 60 11.80 -2.96 -22.81
C GLY A 60 11.94 -3.67 -21.46
N GLU A 61 13.19 -3.91 -21.04
CA GLU A 61 13.53 -4.61 -19.80
C GLU A 61 13.42 -3.69 -18.56
N ASP A 62 13.74 -2.40 -18.73
CA ASP A 62 13.77 -1.40 -17.64
C ASP A 62 12.76 -0.27 -17.85
N ALA A 63 11.57 -0.43 -17.28
CA ALA A 63 10.52 0.58 -17.31
C ALA A 63 10.98 1.94 -16.71
N ARG A 64 11.92 1.93 -15.75
CA ARG A 64 12.44 3.16 -15.12
C ARG A 64 13.21 4.01 -16.11
N LEU A 65 14.13 3.42 -16.87
CA LEU A 65 14.92 4.11 -17.89
C LEU A 65 14.03 4.66 -19.00
N PHE A 66 13.06 3.87 -19.45
CA PHE A 66 12.09 4.31 -20.44
C PHE A 66 11.28 5.52 -19.97
N MET A 67 10.75 5.47 -18.73
CA MET A 67 9.97 6.58 -18.19
C MET A 67 10.83 7.83 -17.98
N THR A 68 12.07 7.70 -17.52
CA THR A 68 13.01 8.83 -17.42
C THR A 68 13.24 9.47 -18.80
N ALA A 69 13.53 8.67 -19.82
CA ALA A 69 13.73 9.17 -21.18
C ALA A 69 12.46 9.84 -21.75
N LEU A 70 11.29 9.25 -21.49
CA LEU A 70 10.00 9.82 -21.89
C LEU A 70 9.77 11.18 -21.25
N PHE A 71 10.02 11.33 -19.95
CA PHE A 71 9.91 12.61 -19.29
C PHE A 71 10.94 13.62 -19.79
N LYS A 72 12.20 13.20 -20.09
CA LYS A 72 13.22 14.08 -20.69
C LYS A 72 12.71 14.69 -21.99
N ASN A 73 12.13 13.85 -22.84
CA ASN A 73 11.62 14.28 -24.15
C ASN A 73 10.40 15.21 -24.04
N VAL A 74 9.53 15.01 -23.05
CA VAL A 74 8.29 15.79 -22.91
C VAL A 74 8.51 17.11 -22.18
N VAL A 75 9.34 17.10 -21.13
CA VAL A 75 9.46 18.19 -20.16
C VAL A 75 10.74 19.00 -20.35
N GLY A 76 11.77 18.42 -20.97
CA GLY A 76 13.10 19.02 -21.12
C GLY A 76 14.06 18.61 -20.00
N ASP A 77 15.37 18.76 -20.25
CA ASP A 77 16.43 18.29 -19.34
C ASP A 77 16.45 19.05 -17.99
N GLU A 78 15.98 20.30 -17.95
CA GLU A 78 16.08 21.17 -16.77
C GLU A 78 15.31 20.66 -15.54
N LEU A 79 14.28 19.83 -15.72
CA LEU A 79 13.43 19.34 -14.62
C LEU A 79 13.85 17.97 -14.07
N LEU A 80 14.69 17.21 -14.78
CA LEU A 80 15.01 15.83 -14.41
C LEU A 80 16.26 15.66 -13.57
N ASP A 81 17.13 16.66 -13.54
CA ASP A 81 18.21 16.73 -12.53
C ASP A 81 17.65 16.87 -11.11
N THR A 82 16.36 17.20 -10.96
CA THR A 82 15.68 17.38 -9.67
C THR A 82 14.72 16.24 -9.31
N VAL A 83 14.33 15.39 -10.27
CA VAL A 83 13.26 14.39 -10.09
C VAL A 83 13.79 12.97 -10.28
N GLU A 84 14.01 12.28 -9.17
CA GLU A 84 14.32 10.85 -9.16
C GLU A 84 13.04 10.01 -9.15
N LEU A 85 12.89 9.11 -10.12
CA LEU A 85 11.82 8.11 -10.12
C LEU A 85 12.20 6.98 -9.16
N ASP A 86 11.50 6.77 -8.06
CA ASP A 86 11.82 5.67 -7.14
C ASP A 86 11.47 4.29 -7.73
N ARG A 87 10.27 4.17 -8.33
CA ARG A 87 9.77 2.95 -8.97
C ARG A 87 9.01 3.28 -10.25
N ALA A 88 9.16 2.43 -11.26
CA ALA A 88 8.35 2.48 -12.48
C ALA A 88 7.91 1.07 -12.83
N HIS A 89 6.59 0.85 -12.88
CA HIS A 89 6.01 -0.43 -13.22
C HIS A 89 4.64 -0.24 -13.87
N ARG A 90 4.22 -1.22 -14.67
CA ARG A 90 2.84 -1.35 -15.15
C ARG A 90 1.96 -1.74 -13.97
N SER A 91 0.76 -1.19 -13.93
CA SER A 91 -0.23 -1.64 -12.95
C SER A 91 -0.58 -3.12 -13.17
N PRO A 92 -0.69 -3.94 -12.11
CA PRO A 92 -0.95 -5.37 -12.24
C PRO A 92 -2.32 -5.62 -12.90
N GLY A 93 -2.34 -6.48 -13.92
CA GLY A 93 -3.54 -6.86 -14.67
C GLY A 93 -3.18 -7.68 -15.92
N PRO A 94 -4.14 -8.47 -16.46
CA PRO A 94 -3.91 -9.23 -17.68
C PRO A 94 -3.64 -8.29 -18.86
N LYS A 95 -2.71 -8.69 -19.72
CA LYS A 95 -2.37 -7.96 -20.95
C LYS A 95 -3.64 -7.75 -21.79
N PRO A 96 -4.10 -6.51 -22.03
CA PRO A 96 -5.18 -6.21 -22.94
C PRO A 96 -4.89 -6.77 -24.34
N PRO A 97 -5.92 -7.24 -25.07
CA PRO A 97 -5.77 -7.72 -26.44
C PRO A 97 -5.09 -6.68 -27.34
N GLN A 98 -4.25 -7.12 -28.28
CA GLN A 98 -3.60 -6.23 -29.26
C GLN A 98 -4.65 -5.37 -29.99
N GLY A 99 -4.47 -4.05 -29.97
CA GLY A 99 -5.37 -3.08 -30.58
C GLY A 99 -6.48 -2.54 -29.67
N SER A 100 -6.63 -3.07 -28.45
CA SER A 100 -7.47 -2.45 -27.43
C SER A 100 -6.73 -1.34 -26.68
N ARG A 101 -7.49 -0.43 -26.04
CA ARG A 101 -6.87 0.69 -25.31
C ARG A 101 -5.95 0.15 -24.21
N PRO A 102 -4.72 0.69 -24.06
CA PRO A 102 -3.80 0.28 -23.00
C PRO A 102 -4.50 0.30 -21.64
N PHE A 103 -4.35 -0.78 -20.87
CA PHE A 103 -5.13 -1.03 -19.67
C PHE A 103 -4.91 0.11 -18.68
N SER A 104 -6.02 0.64 -18.16
CA SER A 104 -5.98 1.73 -17.21
C SER A 104 -6.64 1.32 -15.87
N PRO A 105 -6.00 0.50 -15.02
CA PRO A 105 -6.52 0.21 -13.69
C PRO A 105 -6.15 1.33 -12.70
N LEU A 106 -7.02 1.54 -11.73
CA LEU A 106 -6.78 2.36 -10.53
C LEU A 106 -5.51 1.87 -9.81
N PRO A 107 -4.79 2.74 -9.06
CA PRO A 107 -3.68 2.31 -8.22
C PRO A 107 -4.21 1.40 -7.11
N GLN A 108 -4.22 0.08 -7.34
CA GLN A 108 -4.30 -0.89 -6.27
C GLN A 108 -2.94 -0.88 -5.57
N ILE A 109 -2.91 -0.32 -4.36
CA ILE A 109 -1.82 -0.58 -3.42
C ILE A 109 -2.04 -2.01 -2.95
N CYS A 110 -1.37 -2.96 -3.61
CA CYS A 110 -1.25 -4.32 -3.11
C CYS A 110 -0.21 -4.30 -1.98
N PRO A 111 -0.58 -4.57 -0.72
CA PRO A 111 0.42 -4.85 0.31
C PRO A 111 1.21 -6.11 -0.11
N GLU A 112 2.53 -6.10 0.13
CA GLU A 112 3.41 -7.21 -0.25
C GLU A 112 2.87 -8.54 0.31
N GLY A 113 2.86 -9.58 -0.53
CA GLY A 113 2.53 -10.95 -0.14
C GLY A 113 1.17 -11.52 -0.58
N MET A 114 0.30 -10.74 -1.23
CA MET A 114 -1.07 -11.21 -1.55
C MET A 114 -1.38 -11.45 -3.05
N CYS A 115 -0.43 -11.19 -3.94
CA CYS A 115 -0.58 -11.47 -5.39
C CYS A 115 0.07 -12.81 -5.78
N ALA A 116 -0.38 -13.90 -5.18
CA ALA A 116 -0.07 -15.24 -5.66
C ALA A 116 -1.31 -16.14 -5.56
N ALA A 117 -2.33 -15.85 -6.37
CA ALA A 117 -3.36 -16.81 -6.78
C ALA A 117 -4.45 -16.11 -7.62
N VAL A 118 -4.19 -15.88 -8.91
CA VAL A 118 -5.21 -16.10 -9.94
C VAL A 118 -4.45 -16.55 -11.18
N GLY A 119 -4.73 -17.78 -11.63
CA GLY A 119 -4.08 -18.42 -12.77
C GLY A 119 -4.49 -17.86 -14.13
#